data_AF-A0A351XFG2-F1
#
_entry.id   AF-A0A351XFG2-F1
#
_cell.length_a   1.000
_cell.length_b   1.000
_cell.length_c   1.000
_cell.angle_alpha   90.00
_cell.angle_beta   90.00
_cell.angle_gamma   90.00
#
_symmetry.space_group_name_H-M   'P 1'
#
loop_
_entity.id
_entity.type
_entity.pdbx_description
1 polymer ?
#
loop_
_entity_poly.entity_id
_entity_poly.type
_entity_poly.pdbx_seq_one_letter_code
_entity_poly.pdbx_strand_id
1 'polypeptide(L)'
;DLAGLTVLVTAGGTREPICPVRFIGNRSSGRQGHALALEAAERGATVHCVTTRPDGLAEAPGLEVVAVETAAEMAEAVGALAVGADVVIMAAAVADFRP
;
A
#
# COMPACT_ATOMS: atom_id res chain seq x y z
N ASP A 1 15.97 3.42 14.47
CA ASP A 1 16.26 4.80 14.00
C ASP A 1 14.99 5.49 13.51
N LEU A 2 14.02 4.73 12.98
CA LEU A 2 12.71 5.24 12.58
C LEU A 2 11.67 5.28 13.72
N ALA A 3 12.12 5.10 14.97
CA ALA A 3 11.24 5.09 16.13
C ALA A 3 10.54 6.46 16.31
N GLY A 4 9.22 6.42 16.46
CA GLY A 4 8.38 7.62 16.60
C GLY A 4 7.99 8.29 15.28
N LEU A 5 8.43 7.74 14.13
CA LEU A 5 7.96 8.18 12.82
C LEU A 5 6.77 7.35 12.35
N THR A 6 5.86 8.00 11.63
CA THR A 6 4.76 7.35 10.91
C THR A 6 5.11 7.23 9.43
N VAL A 7 5.13 6.00 8.90
CA VAL A 7 5.48 5.71 7.50
C VAL A 7 4.27 5.14 6.77
N LEU A 8 3.89 5.78 5.67
CA LEU A 8 2.87 5.28 4.75
C LEU A 8 3.55 4.63 3.55
N VAL A 9 3.20 3.37 3.25
CA VAL A 9 3.73 2.63 2.09
C VAL A 9 2.57 2.15 1.23
N THR A 10 2.65 2.37 -0.08
CA THR A 10 1.74 1.74 -1.04
C THR A 10 2.39 0.53 -1.71
N ALA A 11 1.63 -0.54 -1.95
CA ALA A 11 2.15 -1.75 -2.59
C ALA A 11 1.12 -2.44 -3.50
N GLY A 12 1.62 -3.22 -4.45
CA GLY A 12 0.80 -4.00 -5.38
C GLY A 12 0.44 -3.24 -6.65
N GLY A 13 -0.32 -3.89 -7.52
CA GLY A 13 -0.87 -3.27 -8.74
C GLY A 13 -2.38 -3.13 -8.62
N THR A 14 -2.93 -1.97 -8.95
CA THR A 14 -4.38 -1.75 -8.90
C THR A 14 -5.10 -2.50 -10.02
N ARG A 15 -6.39 -2.75 -9.80
CA ARG A 15 -7.27 -3.45 -10.72
C ARG A 15 -8.51 -2.60 -10.96
N GLU A 16 -8.64 -2.07 -12.16
CA GLU A 16 -9.74 -1.21 -12.56
C GLU A 16 -10.82 -2.05 -13.26
N PRO A 17 -11.98 -2.29 -12.62
CA PRO A 17 -13.00 -3.18 -13.15
C PRO A 17 -13.65 -2.61 -14.42
N ILE A 18 -13.75 -3.45 -15.45
CA ILE A 18 -14.53 -3.18 -16.68
C ILE A 18 -15.95 -3.76 -16.52
N CYS A 19 -16.03 -4.93 -15.89
CA CYS A 19 -17.26 -5.63 -15.55
C CYS A 19 -16.98 -6.62 -14.40
N PRO A 20 -17.96 -7.38 -13.87
CA PRO A 20 -17.74 -8.27 -12.73
C PRO A 20 -16.66 -9.36 -12.90
N VAL A 21 -16.16 -9.59 -14.12
CA VAL A 21 -15.17 -10.64 -14.44
C VAL A 21 -13.84 -10.07 -14.93
N ARG A 22 -13.85 -8.90 -15.59
CA ARG A 22 -12.66 -8.34 -16.26
C ARG A 22 -12.24 -7.03 -15.63
N PHE A 23 -10.95 -6.82 -15.55
CA PHE A 23 -10.35 -5.58 -15.08
C PHE A 23 -9.08 -5.25 -15.89
N ILE A 24 -8.71 -3.98 -15.92
CA ILE A 24 -7.38 -3.51 -16.34
C ILE A 24 -6.50 -3.53 -15.10
N GLY A 25 -5.30 -4.10 -15.16
CA GLY A 25 -4.42 -4.10 -13.98
C GLY A 25 -2.97 -4.35 -14.30
N ASN A 26 -2.14 -4.17 -13.27
CA ASN A 26 -0.68 -4.29 -13.36
C ASN A 26 -0.18 -5.64 -12.83
N ARG A 27 0.93 -6.14 -13.39
CA ARG A 27 1.58 -7.41 -12.97
C ARG A 27 2.40 -7.29 -11.68
N SER A 28 2.35 -6.15 -10.99
CA SER A 28 3.09 -5.94 -9.75
C SER A 28 2.69 -6.98 -8.70
N SER A 29 3.71 -7.63 -8.12
CA SER A 29 3.53 -8.58 -7.03
C SER A 29 3.41 -7.93 -5.66
N GLY A 30 3.69 -6.62 -5.53
CA GLY A 30 3.70 -5.92 -4.23
C GLY A 30 4.91 -6.20 -3.32
N ARG A 31 5.63 -7.32 -3.53
CA ARG A 31 6.77 -7.78 -2.72
C ARG A 31 7.79 -6.70 -2.31
N GLN A 32 8.15 -5.78 -3.20
CA GLN A 32 9.10 -4.71 -2.85
C GLN A 32 8.50 -3.71 -1.87
N GLY A 33 7.27 -3.23 -2.10
CA GLY A 33 6.58 -2.32 -1.18
C GLY A 33 6.33 -2.99 0.18
N HIS A 34 5.97 -4.27 0.17
CA HIS A 34 5.83 -5.09 1.38
C HIS A 34 7.14 -5.20 2.18
N ALA A 35 8.26 -5.47 1.52
CA ALA A 35 9.56 -5.53 2.18
C ALA A 35 9.95 -4.19 2.81
N LEU A 36 9.65 -3.07 2.14
CA LEU A 36 9.88 -1.73 2.69
C LEU A 36 9.01 -1.44 3.92
N ALA A 37 7.74 -1.87 3.89
CA ALA A 37 6.83 -1.71 5.02
C ALA A 37 7.28 -2.52 6.25
N LEU A 38 7.68 -3.78 6.04
CA LEU A 38 8.21 -4.64 7.10
C LEU A 38 9.48 -4.07 7.71
N GLU A 39 10.45 -3.72 6.87
CA GLU A 39 11.74 -3.18 7.34
C GLU A 39 11.55 -1.88 8.12
N ALA A 40 10.62 -1.01 7.70
CA ALA A 40 10.31 0.21 8.43
C ALA A 40 9.72 -0.08 9.82
N ALA A 41 8.82 -1.05 9.92
CA ALA A 41 8.22 -1.48 11.19
C ALA A 41 9.27 -2.11 12.11
N GLU A 42 10.14 -2.99 11.58
CA GLU A 42 11.24 -3.62 12.33
C GLU A 42 12.24 -2.59 12.89
N ARG A 43 12.41 -1.45 12.20
CA ARG A 43 13.24 -0.32 12.66
C ARG A 43 12.54 0.61 13.67
N GLY A 44 11.29 0.30 14.01
CA GLY A 44 10.51 0.95 15.07
C GLY A 44 9.50 1.99 14.60
N ALA A 45 9.26 2.14 13.31
CA ALA A 45 8.22 3.04 12.81
C ALA A 45 6.81 2.50 13.06
N THR A 46 5.82 3.40 13.14
CA THR A 46 4.41 3.05 12.93
C THR A 46 4.15 3.08 11.43
N VAL A 47 3.78 1.94 10.85
CA VAL A 47 3.67 1.78 9.40
C VAL A 47 2.23 1.51 9.01
N HIS A 48 1.70 2.28 8.06
CA HIS A 48 0.48 1.96 7.35
C HIS A 48 0.84 1.47 5.94
N CYS A 49 0.51 0.22 5.63
CA CYS A 49 0.74 -0.38 4.31
C CYS A 49 -0.59 -0.49 3.55
N VAL A 50 -0.83 0.42 2.59
CA VAL A 50 -1.97 0.38 1.68
C VAL A 50 -1.64 -0.52 0.51
N THR A 51 -2.34 -1.65 0.34
CA THR A 51 -1.92 -2.67 -0.63
C THR A 51 -3.08 -3.38 -1.33
N THR A 52 -2.83 -3.76 -2.58
CA THR A 52 -3.72 -4.66 -3.34
C THR A 52 -3.39 -6.14 -3.18
N ARG A 53 -2.39 -6.44 -2.35
CA ARG A 53 -1.90 -7.79 -2.06
C ARG A 53 -1.79 -8.01 -0.54
N PRO A 54 -2.89 -7.94 0.22
CA PRO A 54 -2.83 -8.01 1.69
C PRO A 54 -2.23 -9.33 2.19
N ASP A 55 -2.51 -10.45 1.51
CA ASP A 55 -2.07 -11.80 1.92
C ASP A 55 -0.54 -12.01 1.85
N GLY A 56 0.21 -11.11 1.21
CA GLY A 56 1.65 -11.24 1.00
C GLY A 56 2.52 -10.70 2.12
N LEU A 57 1.92 -10.11 3.16
CA LEU A 57 2.62 -9.37 4.19
C LEU A 57 2.51 -10.08 5.55
N ALA A 58 3.65 -10.36 6.18
CA ALA A 58 3.68 -10.91 7.53
C ALA A 58 3.19 -9.86 8.55
N GLU A 59 2.53 -10.32 9.60
CA GLU A 59 2.18 -9.45 10.73
C GLU A 59 3.47 -9.00 11.45
N ALA A 60 3.56 -7.70 11.73
CA ALA A 60 4.65 -7.12 12.51
C ALA A 60 4.09 -6.08 13.50
N PRO A 61 4.68 -5.93 14.70
CA PRO A 61 4.27 -4.86 15.61
C PRO A 61 4.41 -3.48 14.96
N GLY A 62 3.41 -2.64 15.11
CA GLY A 62 3.40 -1.30 14.53
C GLY A 62 3.09 -1.26 13.03
N LEU A 63 2.84 -2.39 12.37
CA LEU A 63 2.42 -2.46 10.98
C LEU A 63 0.90 -2.68 10.87
N GLU A 64 0.20 -1.72 10.28
CA GLU A 64 -1.22 -1.81 9.93
C GLU A 64 -1.37 -2.00 8.41
N VAL A 65 -2.21 -2.93 8.00
CA VAL A 65 -2.44 -3.25 6.59
C VAL A 65 -3.82 -2.77 6.16
N VAL A 66 -3.86 -1.94 5.11
CA VAL A 66 -5.09 -1.44 4.51
C VAL A 66 -5.25 -2.08 3.14
N ALA A 67 -6.20 -3.00 3.02
CA ALA A 67 -6.48 -3.68 1.76
C ALA A 67 -7.35 -2.80 0.85
N VAL A 68 -6.93 -2.66 -0.40
CA VAL A 68 -7.65 -1.95 -1.47
C VAL A 68 -7.56 -2.74 -2.77
N GLU A 69 -8.38 -2.47 -3.76
CA GLU A 69 -8.32 -3.11 -5.08
C GLU A 69 -8.07 -2.11 -6.20
N THR A 70 -8.76 -0.97 -6.17
CA THR A 70 -8.73 0.02 -7.25
C THR A 70 -7.79 1.20 -6.97
N ALA A 71 -7.43 1.94 -8.02
CA ALA A 71 -6.69 3.19 -7.87
C ALA A 71 -7.48 4.24 -7.06
N ALA A 72 -8.81 4.25 -7.17
CA ALA A 72 -9.66 5.19 -6.43
C ALA A 72 -9.64 4.91 -4.92
N GLU A 73 -9.82 3.65 -4.53
CA GLU A 73 -9.73 3.21 -3.13
C GLU A 73 -8.34 3.47 -2.55
N MET A 74 -7.29 3.18 -3.33
CA MET A 74 -5.92 3.47 -2.91
C MET A 74 -5.70 4.98 -2.69
N ALA A 75 -6.22 5.83 -3.58
CA ALA A 75 -6.10 7.28 -3.45
C ALA A 75 -6.85 7.80 -2.22
N GLU A 76 -8.04 7.27 -1.91
CA GLU A 76 -8.81 7.63 -0.72
C GLU A 76 -8.05 7.24 0.56
N ALA A 77 -7.59 5.98 0.66
CA ALA A 77 -6.84 5.50 1.81
C ALA A 77 -5.53 6.28 2.01
N VAL A 78 -4.78 6.51 0.93
CA VAL A 78 -3.55 7.32 0.98
C VAL A 78 -3.87 8.75 1.39
N GLY A 79 -4.92 9.36 0.86
CA GLY A 79 -5.31 10.73 1.21
C GLY A 79 -5.66 10.88 2.69
N ALA A 80 -6.35 9.90 3.27
CA ALA A 80 -6.69 9.90 4.69
C ALA A 80 -5.45 9.73 5.59
N LEU A 81 -4.52 8.86 5.22
CA LEU A 81 -3.37 8.49 6.03
C LEU A 81 -2.18 9.44 5.86
N ALA A 82 -2.02 10.05 4.69
CA ALA A 82 -0.88 10.91 4.37
C ALA A 82 -0.82 12.17 5.26
N VAL A 83 -1.95 12.63 5.80
CA VAL A 83 -2.01 13.80 6.70
C VAL A 83 -1.20 13.57 7.99
N GLY A 84 -1.13 12.33 8.47
CA GLY A 84 -0.40 11.97 9.69
C GLY A 84 0.94 11.27 9.43
N ALA A 85 1.34 11.10 8.17
CA ALA A 85 2.57 10.39 7.82
C ALA A 85 3.75 11.36 7.72
N ASP A 86 4.87 11.00 8.36
CA ASP A 86 6.14 11.72 8.22
C ASP A 86 6.84 11.35 6.90
N VAL A 87 6.63 10.12 6.44
CA VAL A 87 7.22 9.59 5.20
C VAL A 87 6.15 8.87 4.38
N VAL A 88 6.10 9.17 3.07
CA VAL A 88 5.21 8.49 2.12
C VAL A 88 6.04 7.82 1.03
N ILE A 89 5.90 6.49 0.90
CA ILE A 89 6.58 5.66 -0.08
C ILE A 89 5.54 5.12 -1.08
N MET A 90 5.52 5.71 -2.27
CA MET A 90 4.57 5.36 -3.33
C MET A 90 5.10 4.21 -4.21
N ALA A 91 5.16 2.99 -3.67
CA ALA A 91 5.71 1.83 -4.36
C ALA A 91 4.67 0.96 -5.11
N ALA A 92 3.38 1.33 -5.05
CA ALA A 92 2.34 0.68 -5.84
C ALA A 92 2.44 1.01 -7.34
N ALA A 93 2.11 0.02 -8.18
CA ALA A 93 1.88 0.21 -9.61
C ALA A 93 0.41 0.59 -9.84
N VAL A 94 0.11 1.88 -9.66
CA VAL A 94 -1.23 2.45 -9.84
C VAL A 94 -1.55 2.53 -11.33
N ALA A 95 -2.79 2.21 -11.71
CA ALA A 95 -3.25 2.38 -13.08
C ALA A 95 -3.45 3.87 -13.41
N ASP A 96 -2.91 4.32 -14.55
CA ASP A 96 -3.08 5.71 -15.01
C ASP A 96 -4.49 6.01 -15.53
N PHE A 97 -5.19 4.97 -16.01
CA PHE A 97 -6.52 5.07 -16.62
C PHE A 97 -7.47 4.06 -16.01
N ARG A 98 -8.74 4.45 -15.92
CA ARG A 98 -9.87 3.60 -15.51
C ARG A 98 -11.01 3.69 -16.54
N PRO A 99 -11.75 2.60 -16.78
CA PRO A 99 -12.92 2.59 -17.67
C PRO A 99 -14.07 3.51 -17.23
#